data_AF-A0A3N6IR31-F1
#
_entry.id   AF-A0A3N6IR31-F1
#
_cell.length_a   1.000
_cell.length_b   1.000
_cell.length_c   1.000
_cell.angle_alpha   90.00
_cell.angle_beta   90.00
_cell.angle_gamma   90.00
#
_symmetry.space_group_name_H-M   'P 1'
#
loop_
_entity.id
_entity.type
_entity.pdbx_description
1 polymer ?
#
loop_
_entity_poly.entity_id
_entity_poly.type
_entity_poly.pdbx_seq_one_letter_code
_entity_poly.pdbx_strand_id
1 'polypeptide(L)' 'MLTPYPPGIPAVLPDELLDQAAVDHLRSGVSGGMLVPDAADSTSGTMRVSVHDVGAD' A
#
# COMPACT_ATOMS: atom_id res chain seq x y z
N MET A 1 -0.66 7.39 -0.18
CA MET A 1 0.73 7.04 0.17
C MET A 1 0.69 5.98 1.24
N LEU A 2 1.54 4.96 1.17
CA LEU A 2 1.67 3.91 2.20
C LEU A 2 3.14 3.72 2.57
N THR A 3 3.49 3.94 3.84
CA THR A 3 4.87 3.95 4.34
C THR A 3 5.12 2.81 5.35
N PRO A 4 5.37 1.57 4.91
CA PRO A 4 5.63 0.46 5.82
C PRO A 4 6.98 0.62 6.55
N TYR A 5 7.00 0.26 7.83
CA TYR A 5 8.20 0.21 8.66
C TYR A 5 8.42 -1.19 9.25
N PRO A 6 9.65 -1.74 9.12
CA PRO A 6 10.83 -1.18 8.45
C PRO A 6 10.75 -1.32 6.91
N PRO A 7 11.38 -0.42 6.11
CA PRO A 7 12.38 0.59 6.49
C PRO A 7 11.83 2.00 6.75
N GLY A 8 10.53 2.27 6.53
CA GLY A 8 9.95 3.60 6.72
C GLY A 8 10.07 4.52 5.51
N ILE A 9 10.06 3.95 4.30
CA ILE A 9 9.96 4.68 3.03
C ILE A 9 8.64 4.36 2.34
N PRO A 10 8.14 5.23 1.44
CA PRO A 10 6.92 4.94 0.70
C PRO A 10 7.08 3.68 -0.16
N ALA A 11 6.16 2.73 -0.01
CA ALA A 11 6.02 1.57 -0.89
C ALA A 11 4.99 1.82 -2.00
N VAL A 12 4.07 2.77 -1.79
CA VAL A 12 3.05 3.18 -2.77
C VAL A 12 2.83 4.69 -2.65
N LEU A 13 2.79 5.37 -3.79
CA LEU A 13 2.49 6.80 -3.91
C LEU A 13 1.00 7.05 -4.18
N PRO A 14 0.47 8.25 -3.86
CA PRO A 14 -0.84 8.66 -4.37
C PRO A 14 -0.87 8.60 -5.90
N ASP A 15 -2.00 8.19 -6.46
CA ASP A 15 -2.27 8.06 -7.91
C ASP A 15 -1.39 7.05 -8.66
N GLU A 16 -0.53 6.31 -7.96
CA GLU A 16 0.23 5.20 -8.53
C GLU A 16 -0.68 4.00 -8.83
N LEU A 17 -0.43 3.35 -9.96
CA LEU A 17 -1.04 2.06 -10.27
C LEU A 17 -0.44 0.98 -9.38
N LEU A 18 -1.25 0.44 -8.47
CA LEU A 18 -0.85 -0.67 -7.60
C LEU A 18 -0.52 -1.93 -8.42
N ASP A 19 0.73 -2.40 -8.33
CA ASP A 19 1.15 -3.67 -8.87
C ASP A 19 1.09 -4.81 -7.82
N GLN A 20 1.24 -6.05 -8.29
CA GLN A 20 1.19 -7.22 -7.40
C GLN A 20 2.35 -7.25 -6.41
N ALA A 21 3.53 -6.76 -6.78
CA ALA A 21 4.70 -6.78 -5.90
C ALA A 21 4.51 -5.85 -4.70
N ALA A 22 3.97 -4.65 -4.93
CA ALA A 22 3.60 -3.69 -3.89
C ALA A 22 2.52 -4.27 -2.96
N VAL A 23 1.49 -4.89 -3.53
CA VAL A 23 0.42 -5.54 -2.75
C VAL A 23 0.97 -6.67 -1.89
N ASP A 24 1.79 -7.56 -2.45
CA ASP A 24 2.38 -8.69 -1.74
C ASP A 24 3.36 -8.23 -0.65
N HIS A 25 4.15 -7.20 -0.93
CA HIS A 25 5.06 -6.60 0.05
C HIS A 25 4.29 -6.06 1.26
N LEU A 26 3.25 -5.26 1.03
CA LEU A 26 2.43 -4.70 2.10
C LEU A 26 1.69 -5.79 2.89
N ARG A 27 1.11 -6.78 2.20
CA ARG A 27 0.38 -7.87 2.84
C ARG A 27 1.30 -8.73 3.71
N SER A 28 2.44 -9.15 3.17
CA SER A 28 3.42 -9.95 3.91
C SER A 28 4.01 -9.15 5.07
N GLY A 29 4.29 -7.87 4.87
CA GLY A 29 4.80 -6.97 5.89
C GLY A 29 3.86 -6.80 7.07
N VAL A 30 2.59 -6.46 6.81
CA VAL A 30 1.56 -6.34 7.84
C VAL A 30 1.38 -7.66 8.58
N SER A 31 1.36 -8.79 7.87
CA SER A 31 1.28 -10.12 8.52
C SER A 31 2.49 -10.44 9.41
N GLY A 32 3.65 -9.86 9.10
CA GLY A 32 4.88 -9.95 9.89
C GLY A 32 5.00 -8.89 10.99
N GLY A 33 3.99 -8.04 11.18
CA GLY A 33 3.98 -7.00 12.21
C GLY A 33 4.63 -5.67 11.80
N MET A 34 4.80 -5.41 10.51
CA MET A 34 5.20 -4.06 10.06
C MET A 34 4.15 -3.04 10.46
N LEU A 35 4.62 -1.85 10.83
CA LEU A 35 3.77 -0.69 11.07
C LEU A 35 3.55 0.05 9.74
N VAL A 36 2.30 0.39 9.44
CA VAL A 36 1.95 1.28 8.31
C VAL A 36 1.23 2.51 8.89
N PRO A 37 1.94 3.62 9.19
CA PRO A 37 1.37 4.78 9.88
C PRO A 37 0.24 5.46 9.09
N ASP A 38 0.28 5.36 7.76
CA ASP A 38 -0.69 5.95 6.85
C ASP A 38 -1.97 5.11 6.69
N ALA A 39 -2.01 3.91 7.29
CA ALA A 39 -3.17 3.03 7.18
C ALA A 39 -4.35 3.57 8.00
N ALA A 40 -5.56 3.29 7.51
CA ALA A 40 -6.79 3.68 8.18
C ALA A 40 -7.00 2.96 9.53
N ASP A 41 -6.36 1.82 9.74
CA ASP A 41 -6.39 1.04 10.97
C ASP A 41 -5.09 0.25 11.18
N SER A 42 -4.85 -0.18 12.42
CA SER A 42 -3.63 -0.87 12.83
C SER A 42 -3.50 -2.30 12.32
N THR A 43 -4.59 -2.90 11.81
CA THR A 43 -4.59 -4.28 11.31
C THR A 43 -4.28 -4.34 9.83
N SER A 44 -4.64 -3.29 9.07
CA SER A 44 -4.43 -3.17 7.62
C SER A 44 -4.83 -4.43 6.84
N GLY A 45 -5.90 -5.11 7.27
CA GLY A 45 -6.32 -6.39 6.72
C GLY A 45 -6.94 -6.31 5.33
N THR A 46 -7.32 -5.11 4.89
CA THR A 46 -7.88 -4.86 3.56
C THR A 46 -7.31 -3.58 2.96
N MET A 47 -7.17 -3.55 1.64
CA MET A 47 -6.77 -2.36 0.89
C MET A 47 -7.93 -1.92 0.01
N ARG A 48 -8.35 -0.66 0.13
CA ARG A 48 -9.34 -0.07 -0.77
C ARG A 48 -8.64 0.51 -1.98
N VAL A 49 -9.05 0.07 -3.17
CA VAL A 49 -8.53 0.55 -4.45
C VAL A 49 -9.63 1.32 -5.17
N SER A 50 -9.31 2.48 -5.73
CA SER A 50 -10.17 3.23 -6.65
C SER A 50 -9.67 3.05 -8.08
N VAL A 51 -10.57 2.76 -9.01
CA VAL A 51 -10.25 2.75 -10.44
C VAL A 51 -10.24 4.18 -10.94
N HIS A 52 -9.15 4.58 -11.59
CA HIS A 52 -9.04 5.80 -12.36
C HIS A 52 -8.93 5.41 -13.84
N ASP A 53 -9.76 6.02 -14.68
CA ASP A 53 -9.69 5.82 -16.12
C ASP A 53 -8.47 6.61 -16.64
N VAL A 54 -7.41 5.89 -16.99
CA VAL A 54 -6.30 6.44 -17.75
C VAL A 54 -6.80 6.59 -19.18
N GLY A 55 -7.30 7.78 -19.51
CA GLY A 55 -7.70 8.12 -20.87
C GLY A 55 -6.59 7.73 -21.86
N ALA A 56 -6.99 7.08 -22.96
CA ALA A 56 -6.08 6.76 -24.05
C ALA A 56 -5.64 8.05 -24.74
N ASP A 57 -4.53 8.63 -24.27
CA ASP A 57 -3.73 9.60 -25.04
C ASP A 57 -2.73 8.85 -25.93
#